data_AF-A0A2G8ITA5-F1
#
_entry.id   AF-A0A2G8ITA5-F1
#
_cell.length_a   1.000
_cell.length_b   1.000
_cell.length_c   1.000
_cell.angle_alpha   90.00
_cell.angle_beta   90.00
_cell.angle_gamma   90.00
#
_symmetry.space_group_name_H-M   'P 1'
#
loop_
_entity.id
_entity.type
_entity.pdbx_description
1 polymer ?
#
loop_
_entity_poly.entity_id
_entity_poly.type
_entity_poly.pdbx_seq_one_letter_code
_entity_poly.pdbx_strand_id
1 'polypeptide(L)'
;MKKYMLICLCVLFVSMPLSEAAAESNKPIHWGFAKSKEHKPADAGKEMTTLLKKYDAFYLGNTKKKEIYFTFDNGYENGYTPKILDVLKKHQVPGAFFVTGHFVKDQPQLVKRMAEEGHIIGNHSYHHPDLTKKSAKEIKEELDSVNEAVYKITGKQDNLYLRPPRGVFSERVLKETKRLGYQTVFWSVAFVDWHIHHQKGKQYAYDEMLKQAHPGAIYLLHTVSRDNAEALDEAITALKKQGYSFKSLDDLMLEKVWHLPQL
;
A
#
# COMPACT_ATOMS: atom_id res chain seq x y z
N MET A 1 -22.90 -78.51 15.63
CA MET A 1 -23.77 -77.36 15.30
C MET A 1 -23.10 -76.08 15.82
N LYS A 2 -22.38 -75.33 14.97
CA LYS A 2 -21.74 -74.05 15.35
C LYS A 2 -22.61 -72.91 14.80
N LYS A 3 -23.14 -72.06 15.68
CA LYS A 3 -23.94 -70.87 15.32
C LYS A 3 -22.97 -69.74 14.95
N TYR A 4 -23.05 -69.23 13.73
CA TYR A 4 -22.37 -67.99 13.33
C TYR A 4 -23.33 -66.82 13.59
N MET A 5 -22.90 -65.88 14.42
CA MET A 5 -23.62 -64.64 14.72
C MET A 5 -23.12 -63.58 13.74
N LEU A 6 -23.98 -63.19 12.79
CA LEU A 6 -23.69 -62.14 11.81
C LEU A 6 -23.88 -60.78 12.49
N ILE A 7 -22.80 -60.02 12.68
CA ILE A 7 -22.86 -58.64 13.18
C ILE A 7 -23.01 -57.72 11.97
N CYS A 8 -24.21 -57.14 11.80
CA CYS A 8 -24.44 -56.07 10.83
C CYS A 8 -23.76 -54.79 11.32
N LEU A 9 -22.70 -54.37 10.62
CA LEU A 9 -22.05 -53.09 10.84
C LEU A 9 -22.83 -51.99 10.10
N CYS A 10 -23.75 -51.31 10.79
CA CYS A 10 -24.41 -50.12 10.26
C CYS A 10 -23.41 -48.95 10.26
N VAL A 11 -22.84 -48.64 9.10
CA VAL A 11 -22.03 -47.42 8.91
C VAL A 11 -22.97 -46.23 8.82
N LEU A 12 -23.10 -45.49 9.91
CA LEU A 12 -23.80 -44.19 9.94
C LEU A 12 -22.93 -43.15 9.23
N PHE A 13 -23.30 -42.81 8.00
CA PHE A 13 -22.78 -41.62 7.33
C PHE A 13 -23.34 -40.38 8.03
N VAL A 14 -22.57 -39.81 8.95
CA VAL A 14 -22.84 -38.49 9.53
C VAL A 14 -22.46 -37.45 8.47
N SER A 15 -23.44 -36.98 7.70
CA SER A 15 -23.27 -35.83 6.82
C SER A 15 -23.08 -34.58 7.68
N MET A 16 -21.83 -34.19 7.93
CA MET A 16 -21.56 -32.86 8.48
C MET A 16 -21.99 -31.81 7.44
N PRO A 17 -22.84 -30.84 7.80
CA PRO A 17 -23.18 -29.77 6.88
C PRO A 17 -21.91 -28.95 6.59
N LEU A 18 -21.54 -28.86 5.31
CA LEU A 18 -20.59 -27.85 4.84
C LEU A 18 -21.19 -26.49 5.21
N SER A 19 -20.62 -25.85 6.22
CA SER A 19 -20.92 -24.45 6.51
C SER A 19 -20.43 -23.64 5.31
N GLU A 20 -21.34 -23.21 4.44
CA GLU A 20 -21.06 -22.15 3.48
C GLU A 20 -20.72 -20.91 4.28
N ALA A 21 -19.42 -20.65 4.44
CA ALA A 21 -18.95 -19.39 4.99
C ALA A 21 -19.58 -18.27 4.14
N ALA A 22 -20.34 -17.38 4.77
CA ALA A 22 -20.96 -16.25 4.08
C ALA A 22 -19.90 -15.52 3.25
N ALA A 23 -20.19 -15.30 1.96
CA ALA A 23 -19.29 -14.59 1.08
C ALA A 23 -19.05 -13.17 1.62
N GLU A 24 -17.79 -12.74 1.68
CA GLU A 24 -17.47 -11.39 2.14
C GLU A 24 -18.10 -10.33 1.22
N SER A 25 -18.40 -9.16 1.78
CA SER A 25 -18.98 -8.07 1.01
C SER A 25 -18.06 -7.63 -0.13
N ASN A 26 -18.61 -7.51 -1.34
CA ASN A 26 -17.93 -6.90 -2.49
C ASN A 26 -18.45 -5.48 -2.80
N LYS A 27 -19.15 -4.83 -1.87
CA LYS A 27 -19.58 -3.44 -2.06
C LYS A 27 -18.34 -2.55 -2.20
N PRO A 28 -18.24 -1.71 -3.25
CA PRO A 28 -17.12 -0.79 -3.40
C PRO A 28 -17.03 0.20 -2.25
N ILE A 29 -15.81 0.38 -1.76
CA ILE A 29 -15.41 1.32 -0.73
C ILE A 29 -14.33 2.20 -1.32
N HIS A 30 -14.49 3.52 -1.20
CA HIS A 30 -13.46 4.49 -1.55
C HIS A 30 -12.70 4.87 -0.29
N TRP A 31 -11.37 4.72 -0.32
CA TRP A 31 -10.52 5.13 0.78
C TRP A 31 -10.66 6.63 1.05
N GLY A 32 -10.89 6.96 2.31
CA GLY A 32 -11.05 8.33 2.79
C GLY A 32 -10.99 8.37 4.30
N PHE A 33 -10.64 9.54 4.84
CA PHE A 33 -10.44 9.75 6.27
C PHE A 33 -10.62 11.22 6.63
N ALA A 34 -10.85 11.49 7.92
CA ALA A 34 -10.75 12.83 8.45
C ALA A 34 -9.26 13.24 8.48
N LYS A 35 -8.90 14.28 7.71
CA LYS A 35 -7.52 14.79 7.64
C LYS A 35 -6.98 15.15 9.03
N SER A 36 -5.67 15.04 9.17
CA SER A 36 -4.96 15.50 10.36
C SER A 36 -5.27 16.96 10.68
N LYS A 37 -5.45 17.24 11.97
CA LYS A 37 -5.55 18.58 12.55
C LYS A 37 -4.56 18.67 13.71
N GLU A 38 -3.86 19.79 13.82
CA GLU A 38 -2.89 20.03 14.90
C GLU A 38 -1.85 18.90 15.04
N HIS A 39 -1.41 18.33 13.92
CA HIS A 39 -0.44 17.22 13.88
C HIS A 39 -0.88 15.94 14.62
N LYS A 40 -2.19 15.77 14.86
CA LYS A 40 -2.75 14.52 15.39
C LYS A 40 -2.97 13.50 14.26
N PRO A 41 -2.77 12.19 14.51
CA PRO A 41 -3.00 11.16 13.49
C PRO A 41 -4.40 11.22 12.88
N ALA A 42 -4.48 10.98 11.56
CA ALA A 42 -5.76 10.91 10.85
C ALA A 42 -6.63 9.75 11.37
N ASP A 43 -7.95 9.92 11.28
CA ASP A 43 -8.94 8.93 11.72
C ASP A 43 -9.85 8.52 10.55
N ALA A 44 -9.87 7.22 10.25
CA ALA A 44 -10.73 6.61 9.24
C ALA A 44 -12.07 6.11 9.82
N GLY A 45 -12.27 6.25 11.14
CA GLY A 45 -13.43 5.74 11.87
C GLY A 45 -13.26 4.30 12.31
N LYS A 46 -14.04 3.90 13.33
CA LYS A 46 -13.96 2.57 13.96
C LYS A 46 -14.24 1.42 12.99
N GLU A 47 -15.27 1.56 12.16
CA GLU A 47 -15.67 0.52 11.20
C GLU A 47 -14.56 0.25 10.19
N MET A 48 -14.04 1.32 9.56
CA MET A 48 -12.95 1.21 8.59
C MET A 48 -11.69 0.64 9.23
N THR A 49 -11.31 1.16 10.40
CA THR A 49 -10.13 0.68 11.13
C THR A 49 -10.25 -0.80 11.49
N THR A 50 -11.45 -1.27 11.85
CA THR A 50 -11.70 -2.68 12.17
C THR A 50 -11.60 -3.55 10.92
N LEU A 51 -12.20 -3.11 9.81
CA LEU A 51 -12.12 -3.81 8.52
C LEU A 51 -10.67 -3.94 8.04
N LEU A 52 -9.90 -2.86 8.06
CA LEU A 52 -8.50 -2.90 7.64
C LEU A 52 -7.67 -3.86 8.50
N LYS A 53 -7.84 -3.80 9.83
CA LYS A 53 -7.13 -4.70 10.76
C LYS A 53 -7.47 -6.18 10.54
N LYS A 54 -8.72 -6.53 10.20
CA LYS A 54 -9.12 -7.92 9.89
C LYS A 54 -8.25 -8.53 8.76
N TYR A 55 -7.79 -7.71 7.83
CA TYR A 55 -6.98 -8.12 6.68
C TYR A 55 -5.55 -7.57 6.71
N ASP A 56 -5.06 -7.21 7.91
CA ASP A 56 -3.74 -6.63 8.16
C ASP A 56 -3.43 -5.34 7.39
N ALA A 57 -4.38 -4.79 6.65
CA ALA A 57 -4.21 -3.54 5.90
C ALA A 57 -4.04 -2.36 6.85
N PHE A 58 -3.34 -1.32 6.40
CA PHE A 58 -3.04 -0.16 7.23
C PHE A 58 -2.90 1.14 6.43
N TYR A 59 -3.10 2.25 7.13
CA TYR A 59 -2.96 3.61 6.59
C TYR A 59 -2.08 4.51 7.47
N LEU A 60 -1.65 3.99 8.62
CA LEU A 60 -0.77 4.62 9.60
C LEU A 60 0.38 3.66 9.94
N GLY A 61 1.53 4.24 10.26
CA GLY A 61 2.62 3.55 10.94
C GLY A 61 2.50 3.64 12.46
N ASN A 62 3.64 3.73 13.15
CA ASN A 62 3.67 3.81 14.60
C ASN A 62 3.31 5.22 15.10
N THR A 63 2.06 5.43 15.51
CA THR A 63 1.57 6.75 15.97
C THR A 63 2.15 7.22 17.30
N LYS A 64 2.99 6.41 17.97
CA LYS A 64 3.73 6.80 19.17
C LYS A 64 5.10 7.41 18.85
N LYS A 65 5.57 7.29 17.60
CA LYS A 65 6.86 7.79 17.15
C LYS A 65 6.68 8.88 16.09
N LYS A 66 7.55 9.89 16.10
CA LYS A 66 7.61 10.90 15.03
C LYS A 66 8.30 10.32 13.80
N GLU A 67 7.66 9.34 13.19
CA GLU A 67 8.11 8.66 11.97
C GLU A 67 7.15 8.96 10.83
N ILE A 68 7.70 9.22 9.65
CA ILE A 68 6.98 9.44 8.40
C ILE A 68 7.45 8.41 7.37
N TYR A 69 6.51 7.90 6.59
CA TYR A 69 6.74 6.96 5.50
C TYR A 69 6.29 7.61 4.20
N PHE A 70 7.23 7.91 3.29
CA PHE A 70 6.88 8.42 1.98
C PHE A 70 6.53 7.29 1.03
N THR A 71 5.38 7.44 0.38
CA THR A 71 4.94 6.55 -0.67
C THR A 71 4.48 7.36 -1.88
N PHE A 72 4.65 6.79 -3.06
CA PHE A 72 4.41 7.45 -4.32
C PHE A 72 3.53 6.57 -5.22
N ASP A 73 2.53 7.15 -5.87
CA ASP A 73 1.73 6.44 -6.88
C ASP A 73 2.22 6.84 -8.27
N ASN A 74 2.69 5.84 -9.02
CA ASN A 74 3.37 5.99 -10.29
C ASN A 74 2.59 5.32 -11.40
N GLY A 75 1.64 6.07 -11.98
CA GLY A 75 0.83 5.64 -13.12
C GLY A 75 1.52 5.86 -14.47
N TYR A 76 2.20 6.99 -14.63
CA TYR A 76 2.94 7.44 -15.81
C TYR A 76 4.01 8.46 -15.36
N GLU A 77 4.93 8.84 -16.26
CA GLU A 77 6.00 9.80 -15.97
C GLU A 77 5.73 11.17 -16.59
N ASN A 78 6.17 12.23 -15.90
CA ASN A 78 6.06 13.62 -16.39
C ASN A 78 7.37 14.43 -16.23
N GLY A 79 8.52 13.76 -16.08
CA GLY A 79 9.85 14.36 -16.02
C GLY A 79 10.34 14.75 -14.63
N TYR A 80 9.65 14.34 -13.55
CA TYR A 80 9.97 14.76 -12.19
C TYR A 80 10.44 13.63 -11.27
N THR A 81 10.16 12.36 -11.60
CA THR A 81 10.64 11.22 -10.80
C THR A 81 12.17 11.21 -10.62
N PRO A 82 13.02 11.51 -11.63
CA PRO A 82 14.47 11.57 -11.42
C PRO A 82 14.87 12.55 -10.30
N LYS A 83 14.26 13.74 -10.27
CA LYS A 83 14.56 14.76 -9.25
C LYS A 83 14.10 14.32 -7.87
N ILE A 84 12.96 13.64 -7.78
CA ILE A 84 12.45 13.09 -6.52
C ILE A 84 13.41 12.03 -5.98
N LEU A 85 13.88 11.10 -6.82
CA LEU A 85 14.90 10.11 -6.44
C LEU A 85 16.19 10.80 -5.94
N ASP A 86 16.67 11.83 -6.65
CA ASP A 86 17.86 12.57 -6.24
C ASP A 86 17.69 13.25 -4.87
N VAL A 87 16.51 13.81 -4.59
CA VAL A 87 16.17 14.39 -3.28
C VAL A 87 16.12 13.33 -2.18
N LEU A 88 15.48 12.18 -2.43
CA LEU A 88 15.42 11.08 -1.47
C LEU A 88 16.83 10.57 -1.15
N LYS A 89 17.68 10.40 -2.17
CA LYS A 89 19.09 10.03 -2.03
C LYS A 89 19.88 11.06 -1.23
N LYS A 90 19.75 12.35 -1.56
CA LYS A 90 20.39 13.48 -0.82
C LYS A 90 20.09 13.40 0.67
N HIS A 91 18.85 13.06 1.03
CA HIS A 91 18.39 13.01 2.41
C HIS A 91 18.52 11.65 3.08
N GLN A 92 18.95 10.62 2.36
CA GLN A 92 18.95 9.22 2.82
C GLN A 92 17.57 8.78 3.32
N VAL A 93 16.52 9.18 2.59
CA VAL A 93 15.13 8.87 2.94
C VAL A 93 14.64 7.74 2.04
N PRO A 94 14.20 6.61 2.59
CA PRO A 94 13.59 5.56 1.78
C PRO A 94 12.20 5.99 1.29
N GLY A 95 11.87 5.61 0.05
CA GLY A 95 10.53 5.74 -0.52
C GLY A 95 9.96 4.39 -0.91
N ALA A 96 8.63 4.30 -0.99
CA ALA A 96 7.94 3.18 -1.64
C ALA A 96 7.15 3.67 -2.85
N PHE A 97 7.45 3.13 -4.03
CA PHE A 97 6.86 3.54 -5.31
C PHE A 97 5.87 2.47 -5.78
N PHE A 98 4.58 2.77 -5.71
CA PHE A 98 3.49 1.91 -6.19
C PHE A 98 3.33 2.12 -7.70
N VAL A 99 3.86 1.19 -8.49
CA VAL A 99 3.95 1.31 -9.95
C VAL A 99 2.84 0.54 -10.66
N THR A 100 2.34 1.11 -11.77
CA THR A 100 1.48 0.39 -12.72
C THR A 100 2.29 -0.34 -13.77
N GLY A 101 1.66 -1.27 -14.50
CA GLY A 101 2.29 -1.94 -15.63
C GLY A 101 2.73 -0.97 -16.73
N HIS A 102 1.95 0.09 -16.97
CA HIS A 102 2.31 1.14 -17.92
C HIS A 102 3.61 1.84 -17.51
N PHE A 103 3.73 2.28 -16.26
CA PHE A 103 4.95 2.94 -15.76
C PHE A 103 6.17 2.03 -15.87
N VAL A 104 6.04 0.75 -15.49
CA VAL A 104 7.15 -0.21 -15.55
C VAL A 104 7.65 -0.42 -16.98
N LYS A 105 6.74 -0.52 -17.94
CA LYS A 105 7.06 -0.68 -19.36
C LYS A 105 7.70 0.57 -19.97
N ASP A 106 7.16 1.74 -19.64
CA ASP A 106 7.57 3.02 -20.23
C ASP A 106 8.86 3.56 -19.60
N GLN A 107 9.09 3.28 -18.31
CA GLN A 107 10.19 3.85 -17.54
C GLN A 107 11.10 2.80 -16.87
N PRO A 108 11.63 1.81 -17.61
CA PRO A 108 12.41 0.73 -17.02
C PRO A 108 13.67 1.21 -16.31
N GLN A 109 14.28 2.31 -16.76
CA GLN A 109 15.46 2.89 -16.11
C GLN A 109 15.13 3.49 -14.74
N LEU A 110 13.95 4.10 -14.57
CA LEU A 110 13.52 4.63 -13.28
C LEU A 110 13.19 3.51 -12.30
N VAL A 111 12.52 2.45 -12.76
CA VAL A 111 12.27 1.24 -11.96
C VAL A 111 13.59 0.63 -11.49
N LYS A 112 14.57 0.52 -12.38
CA LYS A 112 15.91 0.02 -12.03
C LYS A 112 16.58 0.92 -10.99
N ARG A 113 16.56 2.24 -11.17
CA ARG A 113 17.09 3.20 -10.19
C ARG A 113 16.43 3.07 -8.82
N MET A 114 15.10 2.92 -8.76
CA MET A 114 14.39 2.71 -7.48
C MET A 114 14.98 1.50 -6.72
N ALA A 115 15.17 0.37 -7.40
CA ALA A 115 15.72 -0.84 -6.80
C ALA A 115 17.22 -0.78 -6.46
N GLU A 116 18.02 -0.02 -7.23
CA GLU A 116 19.46 0.17 -6.98
C GLU A 116 19.73 1.18 -5.86
N GLU A 117 18.88 2.20 -5.73
CA GLU A 117 18.97 3.25 -4.70
C GLU A 117 18.30 2.84 -3.37
N GLY A 118 17.81 1.60 -3.26
CA GLY A 118 17.29 1.01 -2.03
C GLY A 118 15.86 1.41 -1.67
N HIS A 119 15.06 1.79 -2.67
CA HIS A 119 13.64 2.06 -2.51
C HIS A 119 12.80 0.79 -2.73
N ILE A 120 11.59 0.79 -2.16
CA ILE A 120 10.63 -0.29 -2.33
C ILE A 120 9.82 -0.06 -3.60
N ILE A 121 9.60 -1.11 -4.39
CA ILE A 121 8.69 -1.09 -5.53
C ILE A 121 7.41 -1.84 -5.13
N GLY A 122 6.37 -1.07 -4.82
CA GLY A 122 5.03 -1.58 -4.53
C GLY A 122 4.20 -1.81 -5.80
N ASN A 123 3.14 -2.59 -5.67
CA ASN A 123 2.26 -2.95 -6.77
C ASN A 123 1.03 -2.02 -6.82
N HIS A 124 0.79 -1.38 -7.97
CA HIS A 124 -0.41 -0.56 -8.20
C HIS A 124 -1.33 -1.13 -9.28
N SER A 125 -1.27 -2.46 -9.48
CA SER A 125 -1.89 -3.24 -10.56
C SER A 125 -1.44 -2.87 -11.96
N TYR A 126 -1.54 -3.82 -12.89
CA TYR A 126 -0.98 -3.64 -14.23
C TYR A 126 -1.73 -2.59 -15.05
N HIS A 127 -3.06 -2.70 -15.12
CA HIS A 127 -3.93 -1.83 -15.93
C HIS A 127 -4.65 -0.75 -15.12
N HIS A 128 -4.40 -0.67 -13.81
CA HIS A 128 -5.10 0.24 -12.88
C HIS A 128 -6.64 0.07 -12.86
N PRO A 129 -7.22 -1.15 -12.88
CA PRO A 129 -8.67 -1.33 -12.89
C PRO A 129 -9.28 -1.15 -11.49
N ASP A 130 -10.60 -0.99 -11.45
CA ASP A 130 -11.36 -1.19 -10.21
C ASP A 130 -11.39 -2.69 -9.86
N LEU A 131 -10.59 -3.09 -8.86
CA LEU A 131 -10.44 -4.49 -8.44
C LEU A 131 -11.75 -5.10 -7.90
N THR A 132 -12.71 -4.29 -7.47
CA THR A 132 -14.03 -4.79 -7.01
C THR A 132 -14.85 -5.37 -8.16
N LYS A 133 -14.52 -5.02 -9.42
CA LYS A 133 -15.15 -5.51 -10.64
C LYS A 133 -14.39 -6.68 -11.29
N LYS A 134 -13.30 -7.13 -10.67
CA LYS A 134 -12.46 -8.23 -11.16
C LYS A 134 -12.75 -9.53 -10.42
N SER A 135 -12.63 -10.65 -11.11
CA SER A 135 -12.62 -11.98 -10.50
C SER A 135 -11.31 -12.21 -9.72
N ALA A 136 -11.26 -13.20 -8.85
CA ALA A 136 -10.05 -13.56 -8.11
C ALA A 136 -8.86 -13.88 -9.05
N LYS A 137 -9.15 -14.54 -10.18
CA LYS A 137 -8.16 -14.85 -11.22
C LYS A 137 -7.62 -13.58 -11.87
N GLU A 138 -8.51 -12.68 -12.29
CA GLU A 138 -8.10 -11.39 -12.88
C GLU A 138 -7.32 -10.52 -11.88
N ILE A 139 -7.70 -10.51 -10.59
CA ILE A 139 -6.92 -9.82 -9.56
C ILE A 139 -5.50 -10.39 -9.51
N LYS A 140 -5.35 -11.71 -9.47
CA LYS A 140 -4.01 -12.34 -9.46
C LYS A 140 -3.21 -11.97 -10.70
N GLU A 141 -3.82 -12.02 -11.88
CA GLU A 141 -3.16 -11.66 -13.15
C GLU A 141 -2.71 -10.19 -13.17
N GLU A 142 -3.56 -9.26 -12.71
CA GLU A 142 -3.23 -7.84 -12.60
C GLU A 142 -2.01 -7.58 -11.71
N LEU A 143 -1.87 -8.35 -10.63
CA LEU A 143 -0.80 -8.16 -9.65
C LEU A 143 0.49 -8.86 -10.09
N ASP A 144 0.42 -10.13 -10.49
CA ASP A 144 1.60 -10.90 -10.92
C ASP A 144 2.27 -10.29 -12.14
N SER A 145 1.50 -9.73 -13.08
CA SER A 145 2.06 -9.10 -14.29
C SER A 145 2.98 -7.92 -13.97
N VAL A 146 2.69 -7.14 -12.92
CA VAL A 146 3.57 -6.06 -12.46
C VAL A 146 4.84 -6.64 -11.85
N ASN A 147 4.71 -7.63 -10.96
CA ASN A 147 5.86 -8.26 -10.32
C ASN A 147 6.81 -8.88 -11.34
N GLU A 148 6.28 -9.58 -12.34
CA GLU A 148 7.08 -10.18 -13.42
C GLU A 148 7.82 -9.10 -14.23
N ALA A 149 7.13 -8.00 -14.57
CA ALA A 149 7.73 -6.90 -15.32
C ALA A 149 8.85 -6.21 -14.51
N VAL A 150 8.63 -5.98 -13.21
CA VAL A 150 9.65 -5.42 -12.31
C VAL A 150 10.84 -6.37 -12.18
N TYR A 151 10.60 -7.66 -11.94
CA TYR A 151 11.65 -8.67 -11.78
C TYR A 151 12.54 -8.77 -13.03
N LYS A 152 11.97 -8.70 -14.24
CA LYS A 152 12.72 -8.68 -15.50
C LYS A 152 13.71 -7.51 -15.59
N ILE A 153 13.43 -6.38 -14.93
CA ILE A 153 14.26 -5.18 -14.95
C ILE A 153 15.30 -5.21 -13.82
N THR A 154 14.88 -5.61 -12.62
CA THR A 154 15.66 -5.43 -11.40
C THR A 154 16.38 -6.70 -10.95
N GLY A 155 15.92 -7.88 -11.38
CA GLY A 155 16.33 -9.17 -10.84
C GLY A 155 15.95 -9.39 -9.38
N LYS A 156 15.12 -8.50 -8.81
CA LYS A 156 14.72 -8.49 -7.39
C LYS A 156 13.20 -8.56 -7.29
N GLN A 157 12.73 -9.14 -6.19
CA GLN A 157 11.34 -9.12 -5.81
C GLN A 157 11.25 -8.61 -4.36
N ASP A 158 10.66 -7.44 -4.18
CA ASP A 158 10.43 -6.85 -2.86
C ASP A 158 9.29 -7.58 -2.12
N ASN A 159 9.07 -7.21 -0.86
CA ASN A 159 7.87 -7.58 -0.12
C ASN A 159 6.61 -7.14 -0.88
N LEU A 160 5.57 -7.96 -0.83
CA LEU A 160 4.35 -7.77 -1.63
C LEU A 160 3.46 -6.66 -1.05
N TYR A 161 3.77 -5.40 -1.32
CA TYR A 161 2.90 -4.28 -1.00
C TYR A 161 1.93 -3.99 -2.15
N LEU A 162 0.66 -3.74 -1.82
CA LEU A 162 -0.37 -3.35 -2.78
C LEU A 162 -1.01 -2.03 -2.37
N ARG A 163 -1.20 -1.13 -3.33
CA ARG A 163 -2.15 -0.03 -3.20
C ARG A 163 -3.29 -0.21 -4.22
N PRO A 164 -4.55 -0.32 -3.77
CA PRO A 164 -5.68 -0.48 -4.70
C PRO A 164 -5.81 0.75 -5.61
N PRO A 165 -6.02 0.55 -6.93
CA PRO A 165 -6.25 1.64 -7.87
C PRO A 165 -7.33 2.62 -7.40
N ARG A 166 -7.01 3.92 -7.44
CA ARG A 166 -7.91 5.02 -7.02
C ARG A 166 -8.36 4.95 -5.56
N GLY A 167 -7.70 4.12 -4.74
CA GLY A 167 -8.14 3.83 -3.37
C GLY A 167 -9.46 3.07 -3.30
N VAL A 168 -9.89 2.39 -4.38
CA VAL A 168 -11.14 1.64 -4.41
C VAL A 168 -10.89 0.18 -4.03
N PHE A 169 -11.62 -0.32 -3.04
CA PHE A 169 -11.51 -1.70 -2.55
C PHE A 169 -12.84 -2.22 -2.01
N SER A 170 -12.85 -3.45 -1.51
CA SER A 170 -13.95 -4.06 -0.77
C SER A 170 -13.38 -5.08 0.23
N GLU A 171 -14.21 -5.60 1.13
CA GLU A 171 -13.80 -6.68 2.02
C GLU A 171 -13.32 -7.91 1.24
N ARG A 172 -14.04 -8.25 0.15
CA ARG A 172 -13.61 -9.28 -0.79
C ARG A 172 -12.21 -8.98 -1.35
N VAL A 173 -11.95 -7.77 -1.86
CA VAL A 173 -10.62 -7.43 -2.41
C VAL A 173 -9.52 -7.54 -1.36
N LEU A 174 -9.75 -7.08 -0.13
CA LEU A 174 -8.77 -7.21 0.97
C LEU A 174 -8.49 -8.68 1.31
N LYS A 175 -9.53 -9.52 1.37
CA LYS A 175 -9.38 -10.97 1.59
C LYS A 175 -8.58 -11.64 0.48
N GLU A 176 -8.94 -11.37 -0.78
CA GLU A 176 -8.32 -11.99 -1.94
C GLU A 176 -6.84 -11.60 -2.05
N THR A 177 -6.53 -10.33 -1.85
CA THR A 177 -5.15 -9.81 -1.92
C THR A 177 -4.29 -10.30 -0.75
N LYS A 178 -4.84 -10.34 0.47
CA LYS A 178 -4.17 -10.99 1.61
C LYS A 178 -3.88 -12.47 1.35
N ARG A 179 -4.82 -13.21 0.72
CA ARG A 179 -4.60 -14.63 0.35
C ARG A 179 -3.45 -14.79 -0.66
N LEU A 180 -3.25 -13.80 -1.53
CA LEU A 180 -2.11 -13.75 -2.46
C LEU A 180 -0.80 -13.29 -1.79
N GLY A 181 -0.80 -13.06 -0.47
CA GLY A 181 0.36 -12.62 0.28
C GLY A 181 0.60 -11.11 0.27
N TYR A 182 -0.32 -10.33 -0.31
CA TYR A 182 -0.17 -8.88 -0.36
C TYR A 182 -0.55 -8.20 0.94
N GLN A 183 0.31 -7.28 1.34
CA GLN A 183 0.08 -6.30 2.37
C GLN A 183 -0.54 -5.05 1.74
N THR A 184 -1.83 -4.80 2.00
CA THR A 184 -2.51 -3.62 1.44
C THR A 184 -2.15 -2.35 2.23
N VAL A 185 -1.67 -1.32 1.52
CA VAL A 185 -1.15 -0.06 2.08
C VAL A 185 -1.97 1.13 1.58
N PHE A 186 -2.63 1.80 2.50
CA PHE A 186 -3.34 3.06 2.29
C PHE A 186 -2.46 4.25 2.73
N TRP A 187 -3.08 5.39 3.04
CA TRP A 187 -2.38 6.62 3.43
C TRP A 187 -3.19 7.44 4.43
N SER A 188 -2.49 8.26 5.20
CA SER A 188 -3.07 9.20 6.17
C SER A 188 -2.83 10.66 5.80
N VAL A 189 -1.97 10.92 4.80
CA VAL A 189 -1.72 12.25 4.24
C VAL A 189 -1.81 12.16 2.73
N ALA A 190 -2.65 13.01 2.15
CA ALA A 190 -2.73 13.24 0.72
C ALA A 190 -3.28 14.64 0.44
N PHE A 191 -2.92 15.17 -0.72
CA PHE A 191 -3.43 16.44 -1.25
C PHE A 191 -3.46 16.35 -2.77
N VAL A 192 -4.03 17.36 -3.42
CA VAL A 192 -4.22 17.33 -4.88
C VAL A 192 -2.93 17.77 -5.56
N ASP A 193 -2.16 16.79 -6.02
CA ASP A 193 -0.82 16.95 -6.60
C ASP A 193 -0.63 16.18 -7.93
N TRP A 194 -1.74 15.75 -8.55
CA TRP A 194 -1.76 14.93 -9.77
C TRP A 194 -2.41 15.64 -10.97
N HIS A 195 -3.00 16.82 -10.78
CA HIS A 195 -3.59 17.59 -11.87
C HIS A 195 -2.50 18.36 -12.65
N ILE A 196 -1.99 17.75 -13.72
CA ILE A 196 -0.90 18.31 -14.52
C ILE A 196 -1.20 19.68 -15.13
N HIS A 197 -2.47 20.00 -15.39
CA HIS A 197 -2.91 21.29 -15.96
C HIS A 197 -3.28 22.34 -14.91
N HIS A 198 -3.29 21.98 -13.61
CA HIS A 198 -3.68 22.85 -12.50
C HIS A 198 -2.69 22.74 -11.33
N GLN A 199 -1.40 22.82 -11.63
CA GLN A 199 -0.33 22.81 -10.62
C GLN A 199 -0.36 24.12 -9.82
N LYS A 200 -0.37 24.00 -8.49
CA LYS A 200 -0.57 25.12 -7.56
C LYS A 200 0.74 25.76 -7.09
N GLY A 201 1.87 25.15 -7.44
CA GLY A 201 3.20 25.57 -7.06
C GLY A 201 3.75 24.84 -5.84
N LYS A 202 5.08 24.88 -5.73
CA LYS A 202 5.87 24.36 -4.62
C LYS A 202 5.31 24.69 -3.23
N GLN A 203 4.94 25.95 -2.97
CA GLN A 203 4.51 26.40 -1.65
C GLN A 203 3.26 25.64 -1.18
N TYR A 204 2.32 25.37 -2.09
CA TYR A 204 1.13 24.60 -1.78
C TYR A 204 1.47 23.17 -1.32
N ALA A 205 2.31 22.47 -2.09
CA ALA A 205 2.73 21.11 -1.73
C ALA A 205 3.51 21.09 -0.41
N TYR A 206 4.43 22.04 -0.21
CA TYR A 206 5.18 22.20 1.03
C TYR A 206 4.25 22.41 2.24
N ASP A 207 3.31 23.36 2.15
CA ASP A 207 2.37 23.68 3.24
C ASP A 207 1.47 22.50 3.57
N GLU A 208 0.93 21.79 2.56
CA GLU A 208 0.11 20.60 2.79
C GLU A 208 0.93 19.48 3.44
N MET A 209 2.17 19.27 3.02
CA MET A 209 3.05 18.29 3.64
C MET A 209 3.32 18.60 5.11
N LEU A 210 3.64 19.86 5.45
CA LEU A 210 3.93 20.24 6.83
C LEU A 210 2.67 20.24 7.70
N LYS A 211 1.59 20.87 7.23
CA LYS A 211 0.34 21.05 7.98
C LYS A 211 -0.30 19.72 8.36
N GLN A 212 -0.20 18.72 7.49
CA GLN A 212 -0.77 17.40 7.72
C GLN A 212 0.22 16.42 8.38
N ALA A 213 1.46 16.81 8.66
CA ALA A 213 2.43 15.93 9.30
C ALA A 213 1.97 15.49 10.68
N HIS A 214 2.06 14.20 10.99
CA HIS A 214 1.72 13.66 12.31
C HIS A 214 2.55 12.39 12.59
N PRO A 215 2.69 11.99 13.86
CA PRO A 215 3.32 10.70 14.21
C PRO A 215 2.71 9.52 13.43
N GLY A 216 3.57 8.68 12.86
CA GLY A 216 3.19 7.51 12.07
C GLY A 216 2.53 7.83 10.73
N ALA A 217 2.76 9.01 10.15
CA ALA A 217 2.09 9.40 8.91
C ALA A 217 2.61 8.63 7.70
N ILE A 218 1.68 8.09 6.89
CA ILE A 218 1.97 7.52 5.57
C ILE A 218 1.48 8.51 4.53
N TYR A 219 2.42 9.08 3.77
CA TYR A 219 2.16 10.07 2.74
C TYR A 219 1.91 9.37 1.42
N LEU A 220 0.81 9.69 0.75
CA LEU A 220 0.62 9.44 -0.67
C LEU A 220 0.94 10.73 -1.43
N LEU A 221 1.97 10.66 -2.28
CA LEU A 221 2.38 11.71 -3.20
C LEU A 221 2.37 11.17 -4.63
N HIS A 222 2.29 12.06 -5.63
CA HIS A 222 2.51 11.71 -7.03
C HIS A 222 3.80 12.32 -7.55
N THR A 223 4.44 11.65 -8.52
CA THR A 223 5.68 12.16 -9.13
C THR A 223 5.45 12.88 -10.46
N VAL A 224 4.21 13.32 -10.73
CA VAL A 224 3.83 13.97 -11.99
C VAL A 224 3.71 15.49 -11.90
N SER A 225 3.83 16.06 -10.70
CA SER A 225 3.73 17.51 -10.46
C SER A 225 5.09 18.12 -10.13
N ARG A 226 5.37 19.27 -10.75
CA ARG A 226 6.52 20.11 -10.43
C ARG A 226 6.51 20.52 -8.96
N ASP A 227 5.32 20.75 -8.42
CA ASP A 227 5.10 21.22 -7.05
C ASP A 227 5.78 20.30 -6.03
N ASN A 228 5.61 18.99 -6.20
CA ASN A 228 6.18 17.99 -5.31
C ASN A 228 7.70 17.89 -5.46
N ALA A 229 8.20 17.87 -6.69
CA ALA A 229 9.63 17.75 -6.95
C ALA A 229 10.43 18.93 -6.38
N GLU A 230 9.85 20.13 -6.40
CA GLU A 230 10.46 21.33 -5.84
C GLU A 230 10.24 21.47 -4.33
N ALA A 231 9.12 20.94 -3.80
CA ALA A 231 8.78 21.08 -2.37
C ALA A 231 9.43 20.02 -1.48
N LEU A 232 9.68 18.81 -2.00
CA LEU A 232 10.06 17.66 -1.19
C LEU A 232 11.38 17.88 -0.42
N ASP A 233 12.37 18.52 -1.03
CA ASP A 233 13.68 18.79 -0.40
C ASP A 233 13.54 19.67 0.85
N GLU A 234 12.79 20.77 0.73
CA GLU A 234 12.52 21.68 1.83
C GLU A 234 11.58 21.06 2.86
N ALA A 235 10.57 20.31 2.44
CA ALA A 235 9.67 19.62 3.33
C ALA A 235 10.40 18.60 4.21
N ILE A 236 11.26 17.76 3.62
CA ILE A 236 12.10 16.81 4.38
C ILE A 236 12.98 17.56 5.38
N THR A 237 13.64 18.62 4.94
CA THR A 237 14.52 19.43 5.80
C THR A 237 13.75 20.01 6.99
N ALA A 238 12.58 20.60 6.75
CA ALA A 238 11.74 21.18 7.79
C ALA A 238 11.19 20.12 8.75
N LEU A 239 10.74 18.98 8.24
CA LEU A 239 10.22 17.87 9.06
C LEU A 239 11.31 17.23 9.93
N LYS A 240 12.53 17.06 9.40
CA LYS A 240 13.70 16.65 10.20
C LYS A 240 13.96 17.65 11.34
N LYS A 241 13.92 18.96 11.05
CA LYS A 241 14.06 20.02 12.07
C LYS A 241 12.96 19.97 13.14
N GLN A 242 11.77 19.53 12.79
CA GLN A 242 10.67 19.29 13.73
C GLN A 242 10.83 17.96 14.52
N GLY A 243 11.89 17.19 14.29
CA GLY A 243 12.17 15.94 14.99
C GLY A 243 11.50 14.71 14.38
N TYR A 244 11.06 14.77 13.13
CA TYR A 244 10.64 13.57 12.41
C TYR A 244 11.84 12.79 11.87
N SER A 245 11.75 11.48 11.95
CA SER A 245 12.58 10.57 11.16
C SER A 245 11.76 9.95 10.03
N PHE A 246 12.45 9.46 9.00
CA PHE A 246 11.82 8.85 7.85
C PHE A 246 12.20 7.38 7.78
N LYS A 247 11.21 6.52 7.56
CA LYS A 247 11.35 5.07 7.60
C LYS A 247 10.70 4.45 6.37
N SER A 248 11.18 3.26 6.00
CA SER A 248 10.61 2.48 4.91
C SER A 248 9.35 1.73 5.38
N LEU A 249 8.55 1.22 4.45
CA LEU A 249 7.45 0.33 4.80
C LEU A 249 7.95 -1.00 5.40
N ASP A 250 9.12 -1.47 4.98
CA ASP A 250 9.75 -2.66 5.56
C ASP A 250 10.16 -2.44 7.02
N ASP A 251 10.72 -1.28 7.36
CA ASP A 251 10.98 -0.92 8.77
C ASP A 251 9.69 -0.97 9.60
N LEU A 252 8.60 -0.41 9.06
CA LEU A 252 7.29 -0.44 9.73
C LEU A 252 6.78 -1.87 9.96
N MET A 253 6.85 -2.72 8.93
CA MET A 253 6.36 -4.09 9.02
C MET A 253 7.19 -4.91 10.01
N LEU A 254 8.49 -4.71 10.00
CA LEU A 254 9.42 -5.37 10.88
C LEU A 254 9.18 -4.98 12.35
N GLU A 255 8.94 -3.70 12.64
CA GLU A 255 8.52 -3.24 13.97
C GLU A 255 7.21 -3.88 14.44
N LYS A 256 6.23 -4.03 13.54
CA LYS A 256 4.95 -4.67 13.89
C LYS A 256 5.13 -6.12 14.30
N VAL A 257 6.04 -6.86 13.66
CA VAL A 257 6.31 -8.28 13.96
C VAL A 257 6.95 -8.43 15.34
N TRP A 258 7.95 -7.60 15.70
CA TRP A 258 8.62 -7.70 17.01
C TRP A 258 7.75 -7.29 18.20
N HIS A 259 6.66 -6.56 17.97
CA HIS A 259 5.71 -6.17 19.02
C HIS A 259 4.52 -7.12 19.16
N LEU A 260 4.48 -8.24 18.42
CA LEU A 260 3.56 -9.33 18.72
C LEU A 260 4.04 -10.06 19.99
N PRO A 261 3.14 -10.49 20.90
CA PRO A 261 3.53 -11.37 21.99
C PRO A 261 4.19 -12.60 21.37
N GLN A 262 5.43 -12.90 21.78
CA GLN A 262 6.07 -14.16 21.45
C GLN A 262 5.19 -15.27 22.04
N LEU A 263 4.74 -16.19 21.19
CA LEU A 263 3.94 -17.35 21.58
C LEU A 263 4.73 -18.27 22.53
#